data_AF-A0A528E8F0-F1
#
_entry.id   AF-A0A528E8F0-F1
#
_cell.length_a   1.000
_cell.length_b   1.000
_cell.length_c   1.000
_cell.angle_alpha   90.00
_cell.angle_beta   90.00
_cell.angle_gamma   90.00
#
_symmetry.space_group_name_H-M   'P 1'
#
loop_
_entity.id
_entity.type
_entity.pdbx_description
1 polymer ?
#
loop_
_entity_poly.entity_id
_entity_poly.type
_entity_poly.pdbx_seq_one_letter_code
_entity_poly.pdbx_strand_id
1 'polypeptide(L)'
;MDNNTVRFADTTAANDIIFVEHYQPQWQSGDYTVTATQKVGSTHGQVFSDSFSATLTFSVLGPRFSLPPDRIHTQFPPPGDNGEYSNVLPHLVLTDRTLPWQRSPGDAPSGFHTPSIPTDTAVYPWLALLVFDQSDPAPTVTAGTIADLLPDGLPGGTVSYPDLQDSLEYGECTSQNGSAVYAPCQYIDVPGPLFSAIMPSYCDLYWLAHARKVEPKRAALKATKRGKAAETELSVVVANRLPTPGSTALCCLVSLEGLGPLLPPAAQSADTTIRLAVLSSWSFGCADNSETFGDYFAALNQNPATLQRPCPDTVQSIDVQQALAMGYTAFNHLTRQGGSTVSWYRGPLLPYWNQPVLVPPFGAADALMRYDPQNGMFDTSYAAAWQLGQLLALADKNFATTLYNWKIGQQQAAVADLEAQILAEQVGSDLATLTAPDASIAEQVIKTVVKPLLTNLLGKAARP
;
A
#
# COMPACT_ATOMS: atom_id res chain seq x y z
N MET A 1 -17.67 -6.83 -25.11
CA MET A 1 -17.48 -5.38 -25.35
C MET A 1 -16.12 -5.08 -24.76
N ASP A 2 -15.15 -4.79 -25.63
CA ASP A 2 -13.75 -4.66 -25.24
C ASP A 2 -13.53 -3.27 -24.64
N ASN A 3 -13.33 -3.20 -23.33
CA ASN A 3 -13.02 -1.95 -22.65
C ASN A 3 -11.64 -1.46 -23.10
N ASN A 4 -11.51 -0.16 -23.36
CA ASN A 4 -10.21 0.47 -23.59
C ASN A 4 -9.31 0.20 -22.38
N THR A 5 -8.22 -0.53 -22.62
CA THR A 5 -7.35 -1.04 -21.57
C THR A 5 -5.93 -0.55 -21.84
N VAL A 6 -5.35 0.19 -20.90
CA VAL A 6 -3.95 0.66 -20.99
C VAL A 6 -3.10 -0.16 -20.01
N ARG A 7 -2.00 -0.72 -20.51
CA ARG A 7 -1.09 -1.57 -19.73
C ARG A 7 0.22 -0.84 -19.47
N PHE A 8 0.61 -0.75 -18.20
CA PHE A 8 1.94 -0.30 -17.81
C PHE A 8 2.71 -1.48 -17.23
N ALA A 9 3.75 -1.91 -17.94
CA ALA A 9 4.67 -2.92 -17.47
C ALA A 9 5.84 -2.22 -16.76
N ASP A 10 5.84 -2.21 -15.43
CA ASP A 10 7.05 -1.85 -14.68
C ASP A 10 8.01 -3.04 -14.71
N THR A 11 9.16 -2.90 -15.36
CA THR A 11 10.17 -3.98 -15.49
C THR A 11 10.73 -4.47 -14.15
N THR A 12 10.60 -3.69 -13.07
CA THR A 12 11.12 -4.02 -11.73
C THR A 12 10.06 -4.52 -10.74
N ALA A 13 8.77 -4.26 -10.97
CA ALA A 13 7.70 -4.70 -10.06
C ALA A 13 7.32 -6.18 -10.24
N ALA A 14 6.87 -6.83 -9.16
CA ALA A 14 6.43 -8.23 -9.16
C ALA A 14 5.06 -8.46 -9.84
N ASN A 15 4.30 -7.41 -10.13
CA ASN A 15 2.94 -7.44 -10.67
C ASN A 15 2.82 -6.46 -11.86
N ASP A 16 1.91 -6.75 -12.79
CA ASP A 16 1.50 -5.81 -13.83
C ASP A 16 0.23 -5.07 -13.36
N ILE A 17 0.19 -3.76 -13.60
CA ILE A 17 -0.98 -2.92 -13.30
C ILE A 17 -1.65 -2.53 -14.61
N ILE A 18 -2.94 -2.80 -14.69
CA ILE A 18 -3.77 -2.54 -15.85
C ILE A 18 -4.84 -1.53 -15.45
N PHE A 19 -4.93 -0.42 -16.18
CA PHE A 19 -6.00 0.55 -16.02
C PHE A 19 -7.10 0.26 -17.03
N VAL A 20 -8.31 0.10 -16.50
CA VAL A 20 -9.53 -0.13 -17.26
C VAL A 20 -10.42 1.08 -17.03
N GLU A 21 -10.95 1.64 -18.10
CA GLU A 21 -11.76 2.85 -18.06
C GLU A 21 -12.95 2.72 -17.10
N HIS A 22 -13.75 1.66 -17.25
CA HIS A 22 -14.87 1.39 -16.36
C HIS A 22 -15.23 -0.11 -16.32
N TYR A 23 -15.95 -0.55 -15.28
CA TYR A 23 -16.63 -1.85 -15.26
C TYR A 23 -18.12 -1.65 -15.03
N GLN A 24 -18.93 -1.92 -16.06
CA GLN A 24 -20.39 -1.95 -15.91
C GLN A 24 -20.81 -3.22 -15.16
N PRO A 25 -21.71 -3.12 -14.18
CA PRO A 25 -22.30 -4.31 -13.59
C PRO A 25 -23.21 -5.01 -14.60
N GLN A 26 -23.40 -6.32 -14.45
CA GLN A 26 -24.33 -7.07 -15.31
C GLN A 26 -25.80 -6.69 -15.06
N TRP A 27 -26.11 -6.26 -13.84
CA TRP A 27 -27.41 -5.80 -13.39
C TRP A 27 -27.18 -4.50 -12.62
N GLN A 28 -27.95 -3.46 -12.95
CA GLN A 28 -27.94 -2.22 -12.17
C GLN A 28 -28.65 -2.44 -10.83
N SER A 29 -28.34 -1.62 -9.83
CA SER A 29 -29.08 -1.64 -8.56
C SER A 29 -30.53 -1.20 -8.80
N GLY A 30 -31.48 -1.80 -8.08
CA GLY A 30 -32.90 -1.46 -8.17
C GLY A 30 -33.83 -2.66 -8.10
N ASP A 31 -35.13 -2.39 -8.27
CA ASP A 31 -36.19 -3.38 -8.17
C ASP A 31 -36.57 -3.94 -9.54
N TYR A 32 -36.59 -5.27 -9.66
CA TYR A 32 -36.85 -5.99 -10.89
C TYR A 32 -38.10 -6.86 -10.78
N THR A 33 -38.87 -6.89 -11.86
CA THR A 33 -40.05 -7.75 -12.00
C THR A 33 -39.86 -8.67 -13.20
N VAL A 34 -39.70 -9.97 -12.95
CA VAL A 34 -39.62 -11.00 -13.99
C VAL A 34 -41.01 -11.58 -14.21
N THR A 35 -41.51 -11.47 -15.43
CA THR A 35 -42.80 -12.05 -15.83
C THR A 35 -42.58 -13.17 -16.83
N ALA A 36 -42.96 -14.39 -16.47
CA ALA A 36 -42.90 -15.56 -17.32
C ALA A 36 -44.28 -15.86 -17.90
N THR A 37 -44.44 -15.69 -19.22
CA THR A 37 -45.70 -15.94 -19.93
C THR A 37 -45.61 -17.22 -20.75
N GLN A 38 -46.43 -18.22 -20.42
CA GLN A 38 -46.58 -19.45 -21.19
C GLN A 38 -47.82 -19.36 -22.08
N LYS A 39 -47.64 -19.49 -23.40
CA LYS A 39 -48.75 -19.62 -24.35
C LYS A 39 -48.90 -21.08 -24.75
N VAL A 40 -50.09 -21.64 -24.61
CA VAL A 40 -50.39 -23.04 -24.99
C VAL A 40 -51.17 -23.04 -26.30
N GLY A 41 -50.68 -23.79 -27.30
CA GLY A 41 -51.35 -23.97 -28.59
C GLY A 41 -51.51 -25.45 -28.95
N SER A 42 -52.47 -25.77 -29.82
CA SER A 42 -52.71 -27.13 -30.33
C SER A 42 -52.42 -27.21 -31.84
N THR A 43 -51.85 -28.34 -32.27
CA THR A 43 -51.53 -28.65 -33.67
C THR A 43 -52.68 -29.36 -34.41
N HIS A 44 -53.84 -29.60 -33.78
CA HIS A 44 -54.97 -30.34 -34.35
C HIS A 44 -56.24 -29.51 -34.58
N GLY A 45 -56.09 -28.22 -34.90
CA GLY A 45 -57.20 -27.39 -35.40
C GLY A 45 -58.18 -26.86 -34.34
N GLN A 46 -58.01 -27.20 -33.06
CA GLN A 46 -58.65 -26.48 -31.96
C GLN A 46 -57.77 -25.30 -31.54
N VAL A 47 -58.32 -24.08 -31.65
CA VAL A 47 -57.64 -22.85 -31.22
C VAL A 47 -57.73 -22.77 -29.70
N PHE A 48 -56.62 -23.02 -29.00
CA PHE A 48 -56.46 -22.63 -27.60
C PHE A 48 -55.69 -21.30 -27.59
N SER A 49 -56.24 -20.29 -26.91
CA SER A 49 -55.60 -18.98 -26.72
C SER A 49 -55.28 -18.73 -25.26
N ASP A 50 -55.05 -19.78 -24.48
CA ASP A 50 -54.78 -19.65 -23.05
C ASP A 50 -53.32 -19.25 -22.84
N SER A 51 -53.13 -18.13 -22.14
CA SER A 51 -51.83 -17.65 -21.68
C SER A 51 -51.80 -17.69 -20.16
N PHE A 52 -50.80 -18.39 -19.61
CA PHE A 52 -50.51 -18.40 -18.18
C PHE A 52 -49.35 -17.44 -17.91
N SER A 53 -49.42 -16.69 -16.81
CA SER A 53 -48.35 -15.77 -16.43
C SER A 53 -47.98 -15.99 -14.96
N ALA A 54 -46.69 -16.01 -14.66
CA ALA A 54 -46.16 -15.98 -13.30
C ALA A 54 -45.19 -14.80 -13.16
N THR A 55 -45.28 -14.07 -12.05
CA THR A 55 -44.46 -12.89 -11.80
C THR A 55 -43.63 -13.09 -10.54
N LEU A 56 -42.33 -12.76 -10.62
CA LEU A 56 -41.39 -12.75 -9.50
C LEU A 56 -40.79 -11.36 -9.38
N THR A 57 -40.86 -10.77 -8.19
CA THR A 57 -40.18 -9.51 -7.87
C THR A 57 -38.94 -9.79 -7.03
N PHE A 58 -37.83 -9.12 -7.34
CA PHE A 58 -36.60 -9.15 -6.53
C PHE A 58 -35.83 -7.85 -6.67
N SER A 59 -34.98 -7.53 -5.69
CA SER A 59 -34.19 -6.31 -5.66
C SER A 59 -32.70 -6.62 -5.74
N VAL A 60 -31.97 -5.87 -6.56
CA VAL A 60 -30.51 -5.87 -6.58
C VAL A 60 -30.05 -4.72 -5.70
N LEU A 61 -29.55 -5.04 -4.51
CA LEU A 61 -29.10 -4.04 -3.55
C LEU A 61 -27.73 -3.48 -3.94
N GLY A 62 -27.59 -2.16 -3.89
CA GLY A 62 -26.30 -1.47 -4.02
C GLY A 62 -26.23 -0.25 -3.10
N PRO A 63 -25.03 0.12 -2.61
CA PRO A 63 -24.86 1.33 -1.81
C PRO A 63 -25.42 2.56 -2.53
N ARG A 64 -26.14 3.42 -1.80
CA ARG A 64 -26.74 4.66 -2.33
C ARG A 64 -26.49 5.87 -1.43
N PHE A 65 -26.84 5.74 -0.15
CA PHE A 65 -26.67 6.79 0.87
C PHE A 65 -25.81 6.38 2.07
N SER A 66 -25.35 5.13 2.09
CA SER A 66 -24.41 4.62 3.09
C SER A 66 -23.47 3.60 2.42
N LEU A 67 -22.18 3.68 2.76
CA LEU A 67 -21.17 2.76 2.26
C LEU A 67 -20.55 1.99 3.43
N PRO A 68 -20.63 0.65 3.44
CA PRO A 68 -19.97 -0.17 4.45
C PRO A 68 -18.43 0.03 4.44
N PRO A 69 -17.75 0.11 5.60
CA PRO A 69 -16.31 0.38 5.65
C PRO A 69 -15.43 -0.67 4.95
N ASP A 70 -15.88 -1.92 4.85
CA ASP A 70 -15.20 -3.01 4.13
C ASP A 70 -15.19 -2.82 2.60
N ARG A 71 -16.00 -1.89 2.09
CA ARG A 71 -15.99 -1.48 0.69
C ARG A 71 -14.88 -0.49 0.35
N ILE A 72 -14.20 0.06 1.36
CA ILE A 72 -13.06 0.96 1.20
C ILE A 72 -11.77 0.15 1.34
N HIS A 73 -10.97 0.11 0.28
CA HIS A 73 -9.67 -0.54 0.28
C HIS A 73 -8.59 0.40 0.86
N THR A 74 -8.49 1.62 0.35
CA THR A 74 -7.50 2.62 0.79
C THR A 74 -7.99 4.05 0.53
N GLN A 75 -7.60 4.97 1.41
CA GLN A 75 -7.79 6.42 1.27
C GLN A 75 -6.43 7.09 1.13
N PHE A 76 -6.30 8.01 0.18
CA PHE A 76 -5.08 8.79 0.00
C PHE A 76 -5.40 10.28 -0.24
N PRO A 77 -4.74 11.22 0.45
CA PRO A 77 -3.83 11.01 1.58
C PRO A 77 -4.48 10.24 2.74
N PRO A 78 -3.68 9.54 3.58
CA PRO A 78 -4.23 8.70 4.64
C PRO A 78 -4.98 9.52 5.71
N PRO A 79 -6.03 8.96 6.34
CA PRO A 79 -6.78 9.64 7.39
C PRO A 79 -5.90 10.06 8.57
N GLY A 80 -5.98 11.33 8.95
CA GLY A 80 -5.23 11.92 10.06
C GLY A 80 -3.74 12.11 9.81
N ASP A 81 -3.26 11.81 8.60
CA ASP A 81 -1.85 11.98 8.25
C ASP A 81 -1.51 13.44 7.92
N ASN A 82 -0.22 13.79 8.00
CA ASN A 82 0.28 15.12 7.67
C ASN A 82 1.56 15.01 6.84
N GLY A 83 1.53 15.53 5.62
CA GLY A 83 2.62 15.39 4.66
C GLY A 83 2.52 16.36 3.48
N GLU A 84 3.44 16.22 2.53
CA GLU A 84 3.49 17.02 1.31
C GLU A 84 2.49 16.46 0.29
N TYR A 85 1.25 16.94 0.37
CA TYR A 85 0.13 16.47 -0.45
C TYR A 85 -0.38 17.52 -1.45
N SER A 86 0.28 18.68 -1.55
CA SER A 86 -0.13 19.82 -2.38
C SER A 86 -0.12 19.53 -3.88
N ASN A 87 0.65 18.53 -4.30
CA ASN A 87 0.80 18.10 -5.70
C ASN A 87 0.10 16.77 -6.02
N VAL A 88 -0.71 16.24 -5.11
CA VAL A 88 -1.44 14.99 -5.33
C VAL A 88 -2.94 15.22 -5.23
N LEU A 89 -3.68 14.74 -6.24
CA LEU A 89 -5.14 14.68 -6.16
C LEU A 89 -5.55 13.59 -5.15
N PRO A 90 -6.33 13.94 -4.12
CA PRO A 90 -6.89 12.95 -3.22
C PRO A 90 -7.70 11.91 -3.99
N HIS A 91 -7.61 10.65 -3.56
CA HIS A 91 -8.29 9.54 -4.20
C HIS A 91 -8.67 8.45 -3.20
N LEU A 92 -9.75 7.76 -3.54
CA LEU A 92 -10.32 6.66 -2.78
C LEU A 92 -10.29 5.40 -3.64
N VAL A 93 -9.81 4.30 -3.07
CA VAL A 93 -9.87 2.98 -3.71
C VAL A 93 -10.95 2.16 -3.03
N LEU A 94 -11.83 1.59 -3.84
CA LEU A 94 -12.94 0.75 -3.43
C LEU A 94 -12.66 -0.71 -3.77
N THR A 95 -13.14 -1.63 -2.94
CA THR A 95 -12.99 -3.08 -3.16
C THR A 95 -13.91 -3.61 -4.25
N ASP A 96 -15.04 -2.94 -4.49
CA ASP A 96 -15.96 -3.28 -5.55
C ASP A 96 -15.58 -2.57 -6.85
N ARG A 97 -15.09 -3.34 -7.82
CA ARG A 97 -14.66 -2.84 -9.13
C ARG A 97 -15.76 -2.15 -9.94
N THR A 98 -17.04 -2.35 -9.63
CA THR A 98 -18.17 -1.81 -10.42
C THR A 98 -18.87 -0.64 -9.75
N LEU A 99 -18.62 -0.41 -8.44
CA LEU A 99 -19.42 0.49 -7.61
C LEU A 99 -19.61 1.90 -8.19
N PRO A 100 -18.58 2.59 -8.74
CA PRO A 100 -18.77 3.91 -9.33
C PRO A 100 -19.74 3.93 -10.51
N TRP A 101 -20.00 2.80 -11.18
CA TRP A 101 -20.85 2.67 -12.37
C TRP A 101 -22.11 1.82 -12.13
N GLN A 102 -22.45 1.53 -10.87
CA GLN A 102 -23.68 0.81 -10.53
C GLN A 102 -24.94 1.68 -10.69
N ARG A 103 -24.78 3.00 -10.66
CA ARG A 103 -25.84 4.00 -10.78
C ARG A 103 -25.39 5.13 -11.71
N SER A 104 -26.29 6.07 -11.98
CA SER A 104 -26.05 7.22 -12.87
C SER A 104 -26.23 8.54 -12.13
N PRO A 105 -25.45 9.59 -12.44
CA PRO A 105 -25.73 10.94 -11.97
C PRO A 105 -27.08 11.50 -12.47
N GLY A 106 -27.78 10.81 -13.39
CA GLY A 106 -29.04 11.26 -13.97
C GLY A 106 -28.82 12.01 -15.27
N ASP A 107 -29.80 12.83 -15.67
CA ASP A 107 -29.73 13.59 -16.92
C ASP A 107 -28.61 14.65 -16.88
N ALA A 108 -27.96 14.84 -18.02
CA ALA A 108 -26.95 15.88 -18.16
C ALA A 108 -27.58 17.29 -18.04
N PRO A 109 -26.85 18.28 -17.49
CA PRO A 109 -27.38 19.64 -17.34
C PRO A 109 -27.65 20.30 -18.69
N SER A 110 -28.56 21.28 -18.71
CA SER A 110 -28.82 22.08 -19.91
C SER A 110 -27.55 22.80 -20.36
N GLY A 111 -27.22 22.73 -21.66
CA GLY A 111 -25.97 23.30 -22.20
C GLY A 111 -24.76 22.37 -22.08
N PHE A 112 -24.98 21.10 -21.74
CA PHE A 112 -23.96 20.06 -21.81
C PHE A 112 -23.35 19.96 -23.21
N HIS A 113 -22.03 20.10 -23.28
CA HIS A 113 -21.27 19.74 -24.47
C HIS A 113 -20.76 18.32 -24.31
N THR A 114 -21.21 17.40 -25.18
CA THR A 114 -20.63 16.08 -25.24
C THR A 114 -19.13 16.22 -25.48
N PRO A 115 -18.27 15.62 -24.63
CA PRO A 115 -16.85 15.59 -24.90
C PRO A 115 -16.62 14.89 -26.26
N SER A 116 -15.45 15.08 -26.87
CA SER A 116 -15.04 14.42 -28.13
C SER A 116 -14.83 12.90 -27.99
N ILE A 117 -15.58 12.28 -27.09
CA ILE A 117 -15.65 10.86 -26.79
C ILE A 117 -16.87 10.31 -27.55
N PRO A 118 -16.79 9.10 -28.15
CA PRO A 118 -17.95 8.47 -28.76
C PRO A 118 -19.11 8.40 -27.75
N THR A 119 -20.21 9.07 -28.06
CA THR A 119 -21.34 9.28 -27.13
C THR A 119 -22.02 7.96 -26.73
N ASP A 120 -21.89 6.93 -27.57
CA ASP A 120 -22.50 5.61 -27.38
C ASP A 120 -21.79 4.74 -26.32
N THR A 121 -20.61 5.16 -25.83
CA THR A 121 -19.81 4.40 -24.85
C THR A 121 -19.49 5.17 -23.58
N ALA A 122 -19.92 6.43 -23.45
CA ALA A 122 -19.59 7.25 -22.29
C ALA A 122 -20.43 6.82 -21.07
N VAL A 123 -19.75 6.40 -20.00
CA VAL A 123 -20.37 6.00 -18.72
C VAL A 123 -19.86 6.92 -17.63
N TYR A 124 -20.77 7.63 -16.97
CA TYR A 124 -20.43 8.61 -15.95
C TYR A 124 -20.64 8.00 -14.56
N PRO A 125 -19.64 8.08 -13.66
CA PRO A 125 -19.81 7.60 -12.31
C PRO A 125 -20.79 8.48 -11.52
N TRP A 126 -21.58 7.85 -10.66
CA TRP A 126 -22.48 8.56 -9.73
C TRP A 126 -21.78 9.00 -8.43
N LEU A 127 -20.47 8.76 -8.33
CA LEU A 127 -19.67 9.10 -7.16
C LEU A 127 -18.72 10.25 -7.48
N ALA A 128 -18.59 11.19 -6.55
CA ALA A 128 -17.52 12.19 -6.60
C ALA A 128 -16.82 12.30 -5.26
N LEU A 129 -15.51 12.54 -5.31
CA LEU A 129 -14.69 12.85 -4.15
C LEU A 129 -14.43 14.35 -4.10
N LEU A 130 -15.09 15.03 -3.16
CA LEU A 130 -14.93 16.46 -2.94
C LEU A 130 -13.84 16.73 -1.91
N VAL A 131 -13.09 17.80 -2.12
CA VAL A 131 -12.03 18.28 -1.23
C VAL A 131 -12.39 19.68 -0.77
N PHE A 132 -12.58 19.83 0.54
CA PHE A 132 -12.82 21.11 1.21
C PHE A 132 -11.56 21.50 1.96
N ASP A 133 -11.00 22.67 1.67
CA ASP A 133 -9.87 23.20 2.42
C ASP A 133 -10.33 24.13 3.55
N GLN A 134 -9.38 24.68 4.31
CA GLN A 134 -9.67 25.59 5.41
C GLN A 134 -10.20 26.97 4.95
N SER A 135 -9.97 27.36 3.69
CA SER A 135 -10.46 28.61 3.13
C SER A 135 -11.91 28.51 2.65
N ASP A 136 -12.38 27.29 2.38
CA ASP A 136 -13.78 27.00 2.15
C ASP A 136 -14.54 27.01 3.49
N PRO A 137 -15.85 27.36 3.50
CA PRO A 137 -16.72 27.04 4.62
C PRO A 137 -16.82 25.52 4.74
N ALA A 138 -15.95 24.92 5.57
CA ALA A 138 -15.84 23.48 5.74
C ALA A 138 -17.19 22.92 6.23
N PRO A 139 -17.82 22.01 5.45
CA PRO A 139 -19.10 21.47 5.83
C PRO A 139 -18.95 20.53 7.02
N THR A 140 -19.96 20.49 7.89
CA THR A 140 -20.03 19.52 8.98
C THR A 140 -20.73 18.26 8.51
N VAL A 141 -20.05 17.12 8.59
CA VAL A 141 -20.66 15.81 8.29
C VAL A 141 -21.67 15.49 9.40
N THR A 142 -22.95 15.50 9.04
CA THR A 142 -24.06 15.32 9.97
C THR A 142 -24.67 13.94 9.80
N ALA A 143 -24.92 13.24 10.91
CA ALA A 143 -25.64 11.98 10.89
C ALA A 143 -27.16 12.25 10.87
N GLY A 144 -27.87 11.58 9.98
CA GLY A 144 -29.32 11.68 9.84
C GLY A 144 -29.91 10.45 9.17
N THR A 145 -30.99 10.64 8.44
CA THR A 145 -31.69 9.58 7.70
C THR A 145 -32.02 10.04 6.28
N ILE A 146 -32.43 9.11 5.43
CA ILE A 146 -32.90 9.44 4.07
C ILE A 146 -34.06 10.46 4.10
N ALA A 147 -34.83 10.54 5.18
CA ALA A 147 -35.86 11.58 5.35
C ALA A 147 -35.30 13.01 5.23
N ASP A 148 -34.07 13.24 5.69
CA ASP A 148 -33.41 14.55 5.68
C ASP A 148 -32.90 14.96 4.29
N LEU A 149 -33.00 14.05 3.32
CA LEU A 149 -32.68 14.24 1.90
C LEU A 149 -33.93 14.44 1.03
N LEU A 150 -35.11 14.11 1.56
CA LEU A 150 -36.39 14.26 0.87
C LEU A 150 -36.86 15.71 0.88
N PRO A 151 -37.60 16.17 -0.15
CA PRO A 151 -38.09 17.55 -0.24
C PRO A 151 -38.79 18.07 1.03
N ASP A 152 -39.60 17.22 1.68
CA ASP A 152 -40.34 17.57 2.90
C ASP A 152 -39.45 17.70 4.16
N GLY A 153 -38.28 17.07 4.16
CA GLY A 153 -37.30 17.10 5.25
C GLY A 153 -36.24 18.21 5.12
N LEU A 154 -36.21 18.93 4.00
CA LEU A 154 -35.19 19.93 3.73
C LEU A 154 -35.49 21.28 4.43
N PRO A 155 -34.48 21.94 5.02
CA PRO A 155 -34.62 23.32 5.46
C PRO A 155 -34.93 24.26 4.30
N GLY A 156 -35.61 25.38 4.57
CA GLY A 156 -35.92 26.39 3.55
C GLY A 156 -34.66 26.89 2.81
N GLY A 157 -34.73 26.94 1.47
CA GLY A 157 -33.58 27.31 0.62
C GLY A 157 -32.58 26.19 0.37
N THR A 158 -32.83 24.97 0.87
CA THR A 158 -31.97 23.80 0.63
C THR A 158 -32.53 22.93 -0.50
N VAL A 159 -31.64 22.46 -1.37
CA VAL A 159 -31.94 21.51 -2.46
C VAL A 159 -31.09 20.27 -2.26
N SER A 160 -31.65 19.09 -2.52
CA SER A 160 -30.95 17.81 -2.45
C SER A 160 -31.34 16.96 -3.66
N TYR A 161 -31.83 15.74 -3.46
CA TYR A 161 -32.23 14.79 -4.49
C TYR A 161 -33.71 15.00 -4.91
N PRO A 162 -34.01 15.66 -6.04
CA PRO A 162 -35.38 16.12 -6.34
C PRO A 162 -36.38 14.98 -6.53
N ASP A 163 -35.94 13.89 -7.17
CA ASP A 163 -36.78 12.74 -7.54
C ASP A 163 -36.65 11.56 -6.55
N LEU A 164 -36.10 11.81 -5.36
CA LEU A 164 -35.82 10.74 -4.39
C LEU A 164 -37.09 10.09 -3.86
N GLN A 165 -38.16 10.88 -3.65
CA GLN A 165 -39.42 10.38 -3.08
C GLN A 165 -40.05 9.27 -3.92
N ASP A 166 -39.97 9.39 -5.25
CA ASP A 166 -40.54 8.44 -6.21
C ASP A 166 -39.57 7.30 -6.57
N SER A 167 -38.32 7.37 -6.10
CA SER A 167 -37.23 6.43 -6.43
C SER A 167 -36.65 5.72 -5.21
N LEU A 168 -37.36 5.68 -4.08
CA LEU A 168 -36.93 4.92 -2.90
C LEU A 168 -36.88 3.43 -3.21
N GLU A 169 -35.75 2.79 -2.91
CA GLU A 169 -35.53 1.37 -3.16
C GLU A 169 -35.83 0.51 -1.93
N TYR A 170 -35.92 -0.80 -2.14
CA TYR A 170 -36.11 -1.76 -1.05
C TYR A 170 -35.07 -1.59 0.07
N GLY A 171 -35.56 -1.37 1.29
CA GLY A 171 -34.73 -1.21 2.50
C GLY A 171 -34.38 0.25 2.84
N GLU A 172 -34.65 1.21 1.95
CA GLU A 172 -34.41 2.63 2.20
C GLU A 172 -35.50 3.27 3.06
N CYS A 173 -36.74 2.78 2.90
CA CYS A 173 -37.87 3.12 3.74
C CYS A 173 -38.65 1.85 4.07
N THR A 174 -39.02 1.69 5.33
CA THR A 174 -39.88 0.59 5.80
C THR A 174 -41.05 1.16 6.58
N SER A 175 -42.19 0.46 6.59
CA SER A 175 -43.30 0.84 7.47
C SER A 175 -43.18 0.12 8.80
N GLN A 176 -43.09 0.86 9.90
CA GLN A 176 -43.19 0.33 11.26
C GLN A 176 -44.36 1.00 11.97
N ASN A 177 -45.34 0.20 12.42
CA ASN A 177 -46.55 0.68 13.08
C ASN A 177 -47.34 1.74 12.29
N GLY A 178 -47.31 1.68 10.96
CA GLY A 178 -48.00 2.64 10.08
C GLY A 178 -47.22 3.93 9.81
N SER A 179 -46.02 4.09 10.37
CA SER A 179 -45.13 5.23 10.11
C SER A 179 -43.96 4.81 9.22
N ALA A 180 -43.54 5.72 8.33
CA ALA A 180 -42.34 5.54 7.51
C ALA A 180 -41.08 5.65 8.39
N VAL A 181 -40.20 4.66 8.28
CA VAL A 181 -38.89 4.61 8.94
C VAL A 181 -37.82 4.52 7.87
N TYR A 182 -37.00 5.57 7.81
CA TYR A 182 -35.97 5.74 6.79
C TYR A 182 -34.62 5.21 7.27
N ALA A 183 -33.83 4.67 6.34
CA ALA A 183 -32.49 4.17 6.62
C ALA A 183 -31.54 5.32 7.04
N PRO A 184 -30.56 5.04 7.91
CA PRO A 184 -29.58 6.04 8.35
C PRO A 184 -28.61 6.42 7.22
N CYS A 185 -28.25 7.69 7.17
CA CYS A 185 -27.22 8.20 6.25
C CYS A 185 -26.41 9.33 6.90
N GLN A 186 -25.39 9.81 6.20
CA GLN A 186 -24.70 11.04 6.55
C GLN A 186 -24.89 12.04 5.43
N TYR A 187 -24.84 13.33 5.75
CA TYR A 187 -24.94 14.38 4.75
C TYR A 187 -24.09 15.61 5.12
N ILE A 188 -23.83 16.43 4.11
CA ILE A 188 -23.19 17.73 4.23
C ILE A 188 -24.04 18.79 3.53
N ASP A 189 -24.01 20.01 4.07
CA ASP A 189 -24.66 21.18 3.48
C ASP A 189 -23.58 22.09 2.88
N VAL A 190 -23.68 22.34 1.58
CA VAL A 190 -22.68 23.11 0.81
C VAL A 190 -23.34 24.35 0.22
N PRO A 191 -22.83 25.57 0.47
CA PRO A 191 -23.35 26.79 -0.14
C PRO A 191 -23.31 26.72 -1.67
N GLY A 192 -24.35 27.19 -2.35
CA GLY A 192 -24.50 27.12 -3.81
C GLY A 192 -23.30 27.64 -4.60
N PRO A 193 -22.72 28.82 -4.27
CA PRO A 193 -21.53 29.32 -4.94
C PRO A 193 -20.30 28.40 -4.76
N LEU A 194 -20.12 27.84 -3.56
CA LEU A 194 -19.04 26.88 -3.31
C LEU A 194 -19.26 25.59 -4.09
N PHE A 195 -20.49 25.05 -4.07
CA PHE A 195 -20.87 23.87 -4.85
C PHE A 195 -20.54 24.07 -6.33
N SER A 196 -20.95 25.20 -6.91
CA SER A 196 -20.69 25.51 -8.33
C SER A 196 -19.19 25.63 -8.65
N ALA A 197 -18.36 26.01 -7.66
CA ALA A 197 -16.93 26.21 -7.83
C ALA A 197 -16.11 24.92 -7.68
N ILE A 198 -16.51 24.02 -6.79
CA ILE A 198 -15.70 22.82 -6.44
C ILE A 198 -16.24 21.54 -7.06
N MET A 199 -17.53 21.49 -7.39
CA MET A 199 -18.16 20.29 -7.92
C MET A 199 -17.61 19.96 -9.32
N PRO A 200 -17.21 18.71 -9.60
CA PRO A 200 -16.93 18.27 -10.96
C PRO A 200 -18.09 18.59 -11.92
N SER A 201 -17.79 19.05 -13.13
CA SER A 201 -18.81 19.11 -14.18
C SER A 201 -19.26 17.71 -14.58
N TYR A 202 -20.41 17.61 -15.23
CA TYR A 202 -20.91 16.31 -15.71
C TYR A 202 -19.88 15.60 -16.63
N CYS A 203 -19.14 16.35 -17.45
CA CYS A 203 -18.07 15.81 -18.30
C CYS A 203 -16.87 15.29 -17.50
N ASP A 204 -16.49 15.99 -16.43
CA ASP A 204 -15.31 15.65 -15.63
C ASP A 204 -15.48 14.29 -14.96
N LEU A 205 -16.71 13.92 -14.59
CA LEU A 205 -17.02 12.63 -13.95
C LEU A 205 -16.44 11.45 -14.73
N TYR A 206 -16.46 11.51 -16.07
CA TYR A 206 -15.89 10.46 -16.92
C TYR A 206 -14.40 10.18 -16.62
N TRP A 207 -13.64 11.20 -16.22
CA TRP A 207 -12.19 11.10 -15.96
C TRP A 207 -11.86 10.83 -14.48
N LEU A 208 -12.81 11.03 -13.58
CA LEU A 208 -12.60 11.00 -12.14
C LEU A 208 -12.84 9.62 -11.52
N ALA A 209 -13.20 8.62 -12.32
CA ALA A 209 -13.22 7.23 -11.88
C ALA A 209 -12.57 6.32 -12.91
N HIS A 210 -11.84 5.31 -12.44
CA HIS A 210 -11.31 4.24 -13.29
C HIS A 210 -11.16 2.97 -12.47
N ALA A 211 -11.02 1.84 -13.14
CA ALA A 211 -10.72 0.58 -12.50
C ALA A 211 -9.24 0.22 -12.66
N ARG A 212 -8.69 -0.41 -11.62
CA ARG A 212 -7.33 -0.94 -11.63
C ARG A 212 -7.39 -2.44 -11.42
N LYS A 213 -6.70 -3.18 -12.29
CA LYS A 213 -6.50 -4.62 -12.17
C LYS A 213 -5.03 -4.88 -11.89
N VAL A 214 -4.77 -5.59 -10.79
CA VAL A 214 -3.42 -6.00 -10.40
C VAL A 214 -3.25 -7.47 -10.73
N GLU A 215 -2.40 -7.76 -11.71
CA GLU A 215 -2.10 -9.12 -12.15
C GLU A 215 -0.72 -9.54 -11.63
N PRO A 216 -0.60 -10.66 -10.89
CA PRO A 216 0.70 -11.13 -10.46
C PRO A 216 1.53 -11.63 -11.64
N LYS A 217 2.83 -11.25 -11.72
CA LYS A 217 3.69 -11.80 -12.77
C LYS A 217 3.94 -13.29 -12.55
N ARG A 218 4.15 -14.02 -13.65
CA ARG A 218 4.44 -15.47 -13.64
C ARG A 218 5.61 -15.87 -12.72
N ALA A 219 6.61 -15.00 -12.53
CA ALA A 219 7.73 -15.26 -11.63
C ALA A 219 7.31 -15.23 -10.14
N ALA A 220 6.44 -14.29 -9.75
CA ALA A 220 5.90 -14.18 -8.40
C ALA A 220 4.97 -15.36 -8.07
N LEU A 221 4.15 -15.79 -9.03
CA LEU A 221 3.30 -17.00 -8.93
C LEU A 221 4.08 -18.29 -8.68
N LYS A 222 5.33 -18.40 -9.18
CA LYS A 222 6.20 -19.57 -8.95
C LYS A 222 6.82 -19.60 -7.55
N ALA A 223 6.98 -18.45 -6.90
CA ALA A 223 7.55 -18.35 -5.56
C ALA A 223 6.54 -18.71 -4.46
N THR A 224 5.23 -18.55 -4.70
CA THR A 224 4.18 -18.93 -3.76
C THR A 224 3.81 -20.40 -3.89
N LYS A 225 4.50 -21.28 -3.14
CA LYS A 225 4.23 -22.74 -3.11
C LYS A 225 2.86 -23.15 -2.56
N ARG A 226 2.03 -22.22 -2.06
CA ARG A 226 0.66 -22.48 -1.57
C ARG A 226 -0.20 -21.22 -1.74
N GLY A 227 -1.10 -21.23 -2.72
CA GLY A 227 -2.12 -20.19 -2.92
C GLY A 227 -2.00 -19.50 -4.28
N LYS A 228 -3.08 -19.52 -5.07
CA LYS A 228 -3.23 -18.60 -6.21
C LYS A 228 -3.08 -17.18 -5.65
N ALA A 229 -2.09 -16.42 -6.12
CA ALA A 229 -2.15 -14.97 -5.96
C ALA A 229 -3.41 -14.52 -6.71
N ALA A 230 -4.42 -14.05 -5.98
CA ALA A 230 -5.68 -13.64 -6.57
C ALA A 230 -5.45 -12.38 -7.40
N GLU A 231 -5.98 -12.36 -8.62
CA GLU A 231 -6.14 -11.11 -9.35
C GLU A 231 -7.04 -10.20 -8.52
N THR A 232 -6.59 -8.97 -8.28
CA THR A 232 -7.36 -7.98 -7.52
C THR A 232 -7.85 -6.91 -8.49
N GLU A 233 -9.15 -6.85 -8.68
CA GLU A 233 -9.83 -5.80 -9.44
C GLU A 233 -10.46 -4.81 -8.45
N LEU A 234 -10.09 -3.55 -8.57
CA LEU A 234 -10.52 -2.47 -7.68
C LEU A 234 -11.01 -1.30 -8.53
N SER A 235 -11.82 -0.42 -7.96
CA SER A 235 -12.12 0.88 -8.58
C SER A 235 -11.50 2.02 -7.78
N VAL A 236 -11.21 3.12 -8.47
CA VAL A 236 -10.59 4.31 -7.91
C VAL A 236 -11.47 5.50 -8.27
N VAL A 237 -11.75 6.34 -7.28
CA VAL A 237 -12.40 7.66 -7.45
C VAL A 237 -11.39 8.71 -7.07
N VAL A 238 -11.16 9.68 -7.96
CA VAL A 238 -10.17 10.77 -7.81
C VAL A 238 -10.91 12.08 -7.65
N ALA A 239 -10.38 12.98 -6.82
CA ALA A 239 -10.90 14.33 -6.70
C ALA A 239 -10.53 15.19 -7.93
N ASN A 240 -11.26 16.28 -8.16
CA ASN A 240 -10.98 17.28 -9.20
C ASN A 240 -10.19 18.50 -8.70
N ARG A 241 -9.81 18.52 -7.42
CA ARG A 241 -9.16 19.67 -6.75
C ARG A 241 -7.98 19.21 -5.90
N LEU A 242 -6.88 19.97 -5.96
CA LEU A 242 -5.71 19.79 -5.11
C LEU A 242 -5.92 20.46 -3.73
N PRO A 243 -5.39 19.89 -2.65
CA PRO A 243 -5.43 20.52 -1.33
C PRO A 243 -4.48 21.72 -1.26
N THR A 244 -4.87 22.71 -0.46
CA THR A 244 -4.07 23.93 -0.26
C THR A 244 -2.91 23.65 0.73
N PRO A 245 -1.64 24.00 0.39
CA PRO A 245 -0.51 23.88 1.30
C PRO A 245 -0.75 24.61 2.63
N GLY A 246 -0.28 24.03 3.73
CA GLY A 246 -0.33 24.64 5.06
C GLY A 246 -1.70 24.55 5.74
N SER A 247 -2.64 23.83 5.14
CA SER A 247 -4.01 23.71 5.62
C SER A 247 -4.41 22.25 5.87
N THR A 248 -5.50 22.07 6.62
CA THR A 248 -6.18 20.78 6.73
C THR A 248 -7.27 20.70 5.68
N ALA A 249 -7.34 19.57 4.98
CA ALA A 249 -8.40 19.30 4.01
C ALA A 249 -9.35 18.21 4.53
N LEU A 250 -10.63 18.36 4.22
CA LEU A 250 -11.68 17.36 4.43
C LEU A 250 -12.07 16.77 3.06
N CYS A 251 -11.93 15.46 2.93
CA CYS A 251 -12.40 14.69 1.79
C CYS A 251 -13.78 14.10 2.09
N CYS A 252 -14.72 14.25 1.16
CA CYS A 252 -16.05 13.66 1.24
C CYS A 252 -16.38 12.92 -0.06
N LEU A 253 -16.59 11.61 0.01
CA LEU A 253 -17.19 10.83 -1.07
C LEU A 253 -18.71 11.05 -1.02
N VAL A 254 -19.26 11.66 -2.07
CA VAL A 254 -20.69 12.00 -2.15
C VAL A 254 -21.41 11.20 -3.23
N SER A 255 -22.71 10.98 -3.00
CA SER A 255 -23.63 10.44 -4.01
C SER A 255 -24.14 11.56 -4.92
N LEU A 256 -24.02 11.38 -6.23
CA LEU A 256 -24.53 12.28 -7.26
C LEU A 256 -25.74 11.73 -7.99
N GLU A 257 -26.32 10.63 -7.52
CA GLU A 257 -27.43 10.01 -8.22
C GLU A 257 -28.59 10.99 -8.41
N GLY A 258 -29.03 11.20 -9.65
CA GLY A 258 -30.09 12.15 -9.98
C GLY A 258 -29.73 13.64 -9.83
N LEU A 259 -28.50 13.99 -9.46
CA LEU A 259 -28.07 15.39 -9.28
C LEU A 259 -27.47 16.01 -10.55
N GLY A 260 -27.39 15.26 -11.65
CA GLY A 260 -26.84 15.68 -12.95
C GLY A 260 -27.28 17.08 -13.42
N PRO A 261 -28.57 17.43 -13.34
CA PRO A 261 -29.05 18.76 -13.73
C PRO A 261 -28.52 19.92 -12.87
N LEU A 262 -28.08 19.66 -11.63
CA LEU A 262 -27.52 20.67 -10.73
C LEU A 262 -26.01 20.87 -10.95
N LEU A 263 -25.33 19.93 -11.60
CA LEU A 263 -23.87 19.98 -11.79
C LEU A 263 -23.46 21.15 -12.71
N PRO A 264 -22.22 21.66 -12.57
CA PRO A 264 -21.68 22.66 -13.48
C PRO A 264 -21.83 22.23 -14.95
N PRO A 265 -22.20 23.17 -15.86
CA PRO A 265 -22.11 24.62 -15.73
C PRO A 265 -23.33 25.33 -15.11
N ALA A 266 -24.31 24.59 -14.55
CA ALA A 266 -25.45 25.20 -13.87
C ALA A 266 -24.97 25.98 -12.62
N ALA A 267 -25.05 27.30 -12.66
CA ALA A 267 -24.68 28.14 -11.52
C ALA A 267 -25.81 28.13 -10.46
N GLN A 268 -25.45 27.83 -9.22
CA GLN A 268 -26.38 27.85 -8.09
C GLN A 268 -26.44 29.25 -7.45
N SER A 269 -27.61 29.63 -6.96
CA SER A 269 -27.81 30.93 -6.30
C SER A 269 -27.05 31.03 -4.97
N ALA A 270 -26.71 32.25 -4.55
CA ALA A 270 -26.06 32.52 -3.26
C ALA A 270 -26.94 32.14 -2.06
N ASP A 271 -28.26 32.20 -2.22
CA ASP A 271 -29.23 31.85 -1.16
C ASP A 271 -29.55 30.34 -1.12
N THR A 272 -29.01 29.56 -2.06
CA THR A 272 -29.26 28.12 -2.16
C THR A 272 -28.20 27.34 -1.39
N THR A 273 -28.63 26.35 -0.61
CA THR A 273 -27.75 25.35 -0.01
C THR A 273 -27.98 24.00 -0.70
N ILE A 274 -26.92 23.31 -1.08
CA ILE A 274 -27.01 21.97 -1.67
C ILE A 274 -26.65 20.94 -0.60
N ARG A 275 -27.59 20.07 -0.27
CA ARG A 275 -27.38 18.96 0.66
C ARG A 275 -27.00 17.70 -0.10
N LEU A 276 -25.84 17.13 0.24
CA LEU A 276 -25.28 15.95 -0.42
C LEU A 276 -25.15 14.80 0.59
N ALA A 277 -25.56 13.60 0.20
CA ALA A 277 -25.32 12.40 1.00
C ALA A 277 -23.84 12.02 0.95
N VAL A 278 -23.26 11.77 2.12
CA VAL A 278 -21.87 11.38 2.31
C VAL A 278 -21.79 9.88 2.55
N LEU A 279 -21.01 9.20 1.72
CA LEU A 279 -20.75 7.77 1.82
C LEU A 279 -19.49 7.48 2.64
N SER A 280 -18.51 8.37 2.58
CA SER A 280 -17.28 8.29 3.37
C SER A 280 -16.66 9.67 3.50
N SER A 281 -16.03 9.96 4.64
CA SER A 281 -15.30 11.20 4.85
C SER A 281 -14.06 10.98 5.70
N TRP A 282 -12.99 11.72 5.42
CA TRP A 282 -11.77 11.75 6.24
C TRP A 282 -11.04 13.08 6.07
N SER A 283 -10.16 13.41 7.01
CA SER A 283 -9.33 14.62 6.95
C SER A 283 -7.85 14.29 6.98
N PHE A 284 -7.04 15.17 6.40
CA PHE A 284 -5.58 15.09 6.42
C PHE A 284 -4.96 16.50 6.44
N GLY A 285 -3.72 16.61 6.91
CA GLY A 285 -2.93 17.83 6.86
C GLY A 285 -2.07 17.88 5.59
N CYS A 286 -2.12 19.01 4.88
CA CYS A 286 -1.21 19.31 3.80
C CYS A 286 -0.12 20.25 4.33
N ALA A 287 1.09 19.74 4.55
CA ALA A 287 2.20 20.55 5.03
C ALA A 287 2.60 21.61 4.00
N ASP A 288 2.91 22.82 4.48
CA ASP A 288 3.61 23.86 3.72
C ASP A 288 5.08 23.84 4.15
N ASN A 289 5.82 22.88 3.62
CA ASN A 289 7.24 22.77 3.93
C ASN A 289 7.98 23.86 3.18
N SER A 290 8.66 24.75 3.92
CA SER A 290 9.50 25.79 3.34
C SER A 290 10.75 25.26 2.62
N GLU A 291 11.11 24.00 2.86
CA GLU A 291 12.28 23.34 2.27
C GLU A 291 11.89 21.94 1.79
N THR A 292 11.72 21.76 0.48
CA THR A 292 11.54 20.44 -0.13
C THR A 292 12.89 19.73 -0.26
N PHE A 293 12.89 18.41 -0.48
CA PHE A 293 14.13 17.69 -0.82
C PHE A 293 14.82 18.29 -2.06
N GLY A 294 14.03 18.78 -3.03
CA GLY A 294 14.53 19.48 -4.20
C GLY A 294 15.25 20.78 -3.82
N ASP A 295 14.67 21.55 -2.91
CA ASP A 295 15.28 22.79 -2.40
C ASP A 295 16.58 22.51 -1.64
N TYR A 296 16.63 21.46 -0.82
CA TYR A 296 17.87 21.02 -0.19
C TYR A 296 18.93 20.67 -1.23
N PHE A 297 18.57 19.98 -2.31
CA PHE A 297 19.50 19.60 -3.37
C PHE A 297 19.97 20.82 -4.18
N ALA A 298 19.09 21.78 -4.44
CA ALA A 298 19.41 23.04 -5.11
C ALA A 298 20.31 23.93 -4.23
N ALA A 299 20.15 23.88 -2.91
CA ALA A 299 20.94 24.60 -1.92
C ALA A 299 22.27 23.90 -1.56
N LEU A 300 22.53 22.67 -2.06
CA LEU A 300 23.82 22.03 -1.88
C LEU A 300 24.92 22.91 -2.50
N ASN A 301 25.95 23.22 -1.71
CA ASN A 301 27.08 23.99 -2.19
C ASN A 301 27.77 23.23 -3.34
N GLN A 302 27.64 23.77 -4.56
CA GLN A 302 28.19 23.18 -5.80
C GLN A 302 29.68 23.45 -5.97
N ASN A 303 30.32 24.16 -5.02
CA ASN A 303 31.71 24.52 -5.12
C ASN A 303 32.51 24.15 -3.86
N PRO A 304 33.36 23.10 -3.93
CA PRO A 304 33.57 22.20 -5.07
C PRO A 304 32.36 21.29 -5.32
N ALA A 305 32.18 20.80 -6.55
CA ALA A 305 31.06 19.95 -6.98
C ALA A 305 31.10 18.51 -6.41
N THR A 306 31.70 18.34 -5.26
CA THR A 306 31.94 17.06 -4.59
C THR A 306 31.12 16.99 -3.31
N LEU A 307 30.63 15.81 -2.97
CA LEU A 307 29.87 15.57 -1.73
C LEU A 307 30.80 15.63 -0.51
N GLN A 308 31.09 16.84 -0.05
CA GLN A 308 31.88 17.11 1.14
C GLN A 308 31.17 18.13 2.02
N ARG A 309 31.46 18.08 3.33
CA ARG A 309 30.96 19.10 4.26
C ARG A 309 31.75 20.40 4.01
N PRO A 310 31.08 21.56 3.81
CA PRO A 310 31.77 22.84 3.71
C PRO A 310 32.60 23.09 4.96
N CYS A 311 33.86 23.50 4.78
CA CYS A 311 34.69 23.96 5.88
C CYS A 311 34.31 25.40 6.21
N PRO A 312 33.85 25.71 7.44
CA PRO A 312 33.62 27.10 7.83
C PRO A 312 34.92 27.90 7.80
N ASP A 313 34.85 29.18 7.41
CA ASP A 313 36.01 30.09 7.38
C ASP A 313 36.67 30.30 8.76
N THR A 314 35.96 29.95 9.84
CA THR A 314 36.43 30.02 11.22
C THR A 314 37.45 28.92 11.57
N VAL A 315 37.54 27.85 10.78
CA VAL A 315 38.47 26.75 11.02
C VAL A 315 39.84 27.13 10.46
N GLN A 316 40.83 27.31 11.34
CA GLN A 316 42.20 27.70 10.93
C GLN A 316 43.19 26.53 10.83
N SER A 317 42.87 25.38 11.42
CA SER A 317 43.74 24.19 11.33
C SER A 317 43.71 23.61 9.92
N ILE A 318 44.88 23.53 9.29
CA ILE A 318 45.03 22.99 7.94
C ILE A 318 44.67 21.50 7.89
N ASP A 319 44.96 20.74 8.96
CA ASP A 319 44.66 19.32 9.06
C ASP A 319 43.14 19.07 9.08
N VAL A 320 42.39 19.92 9.79
CA VAL A 320 40.92 19.86 9.84
C VAL A 320 40.34 20.25 8.48
N GLN A 321 40.86 21.30 7.85
CA GLN A 321 40.44 21.71 6.50
C GLN A 321 40.65 20.58 5.48
N GLN A 322 41.81 19.92 5.51
CA GLN A 322 42.12 18.78 4.64
C GLN A 322 41.25 17.57 4.95
N ALA A 323 41.00 17.25 6.22
CA ALA A 323 40.11 16.15 6.60
C ALA A 323 38.69 16.35 6.06
N LEU A 324 38.13 17.56 6.24
CA LEU A 324 36.81 17.91 5.71
C LEU A 324 36.77 17.86 4.17
N ALA A 325 37.82 18.34 3.50
CA ALA A 325 37.96 18.24 2.04
C ALA A 325 38.07 16.79 1.55
N MET A 326 38.57 15.89 2.39
CA MET A 326 38.59 14.45 2.10
C MET A 326 37.26 13.74 2.42
N GLY A 327 36.23 14.48 2.83
CA GLY A 327 34.90 13.96 3.17
C GLY A 327 34.76 13.42 4.59
N TYR A 328 35.75 13.65 5.45
CA TYR A 328 35.63 13.29 6.86
C TYR A 328 34.69 14.26 7.60
N THR A 329 34.04 13.75 8.63
CA THR A 329 33.32 14.54 9.63
C THR A 329 33.63 13.97 11.01
N ALA A 330 33.72 14.85 12.00
CA ALA A 330 33.96 14.45 13.38
C ALA A 330 32.64 14.07 14.06
N PHE A 331 32.64 12.98 14.81
CA PHE A 331 31.56 12.60 15.72
C PHE A 331 32.10 12.31 17.12
N ASN A 332 31.25 12.56 18.11
CA ASN A 332 31.49 12.04 19.45
C ASN A 332 31.46 10.51 19.41
N HIS A 333 32.52 9.89 19.89
CA HIS A 333 32.73 8.46 19.85
C HIS A 333 32.90 7.92 21.26
N LEU A 334 31.97 7.06 21.67
CA LEU A 334 32.08 6.27 22.89
C LEU A 334 32.83 4.99 22.57
N THR A 335 34.04 4.88 23.09
CA THR A 335 34.88 3.70 22.93
C THR A 335 34.28 2.51 23.69
N ARG A 336 34.61 1.30 23.25
CA ARG A 336 34.15 0.05 23.89
C ARG A 336 34.54 -0.08 25.36
N GLN A 337 35.63 0.58 25.77
CA GLN A 337 36.08 0.62 27.16
C GLN A 337 35.34 1.68 28.01
N GLY A 338 34.36 2.37 27.44
CA GLY A 338 33.56 3.40 28.13
C GLY A 338 34.20 4.80 28.13
N GLY A 339 35.35 4.98 27.47
CA GLY A 339 35.95 6.30 27.28
C GLY A 339 35.19 7.12 26.23
N SER A 340 35.08 8.43 26.45
CA SER A 340 34.54 9.38 25.46
C SER A 340 35.68 10.05 24.71
N THR A 341 35.62 10.06 23.39
CA THR A 341 36.58 10.73 22.52
C THR A 341 35.87 11.31 21.30
N VAL A 342 36.61 11.97 20.42
CA VAL A 342 36.13 12.38 19.10
C VAL A 342 36.83 11.51 18.06
N SER A 343 36.13 11.09 17.03
CA SER A 343 36.71 10.30 15.96
C SER A 343 36.23 10.77 14.60
N TRP A 344 37.10 10.62 13.63
CA TRP A 344 36.80 10.86 12.23
C TRP A 344 35.92 9.74 11.69
N TYR A 345 34.89 10.12 10.95
CA TYR A 345 34.05 9.23 10.18
C TYR A 345 33.94 9.76 8.75
N ARG A 346 33.98 8.85 7.79
CA ARG A 346 33.82 9.14 6.37
C ARG A 346 32.84 8.15 5.76
N GLY A 347 31.81 8.71 5.13
CA GLY A 347 30.78 7.93 4.45
C GLY A 347 31.28 7.28 3.15
N PRO A 348 30.46 6.44 2.51
CA PRO A 348 30.80 5.78 1.24
C PRO A 348 30.80 6.73 0.03
N LEU A 349 30.11 7.87 0.12
CA LEU A 349 30.02 8.88 -0.93
C LEU A 349 31.22 9.83 -0.83
N LEU A 350 32.38 9.35 -1.31
CA LEU A 350 33.62 10.11 -1.24
C LEU A 350 33.66 11.25 -2.27
N PRO A 351 34.29 12.39 -1.94
CA PRO A 351 34.50 13.48 -2.89
C PRO A 351 35.55 13.15 -3.97
N TYR A 352 36.24 12.02 -3.86
CA TYR A 352 37.25 11.56 -4.81
C TYR A 352 37.31 10.03 -4.89
N TRP A 353 37.91 9.51 -5.95
CA TRP A 353 38.14 8.08 -6.11
C TRP A 353 39.25 7.58 -5.17
N ASN A 354 38.95 6.56 -4.37
CA ASN A 354 39.93 5.92 -3.48
C ASN A 354 40.10 4.43 -3.81
N GLN A 355 41.34 3.95 -3.83
CA GLN A 355 41.62 2.53 -4.02
C GLN A 355 41.33 1.75 -2.72
N PRO A 356 40.66 0.59 -2.78
CA PRO A 356 40.45 -0.24 -1.61
C PRO A 356 41.78 -0.89 -1.19
N VAL A 357 42.20 -0.64 0.06
CA VAL A 357 43.49 -1.13 0.62
C VAL A 357 43.29 -2.31 1.58
N LEU A 358 42.04 -2.71 1.84
CA LEU A 358 41.71 -3.70 2.86
C LEU A 358 41.72 -5.13 2.31
N VAL A 359 42.44 -6.03 3.01
CA VAL A 359 42.48 -7.46 2.69
C VAL A 359 41.69 -8.23 3.78
N PRO A 360 40.47 -8.72 3.49
CA PRO A 360 39.71 -9.55 4.42
C PRO A 360 40.37 -10.93 4.64
N PRO A 361 40.03 -11.67 5.72
CA PRO A 361 38.90 -11.46 6.63
C PRO A 361 39.20 -10.58 7.85
N PHE A 362 38.16 -9.88 8.35
CA PHE A 362 38.19 -9.12 9.61
C PHE A 362 37.24 -9.73 10.62
N GLY A 363 37.75 -10.06 11.81
CA GLY A 363 36.97 -10.75 12.86
C GLY A 363 36.04 -9.84 13.67
N ALA A 364 36.30 -8.53 13.70
CA ALA A 364 35.51 -7.55 14.44
C ALA A 364 35.66 -6.15 13.83
N ALA A 365 34.69 -5.27 14.09
CA ALA A 365 34.74 -3.85 13.72
C ALA A 365 36.02 -3.16 14.23
N ASP A 366 36.45 -3.48 15.46
CA ASP A 366 37.63 -2.90 16.09
C ASP A 366 38.94 -3.14 15.29
N ALA A 367 39.01 -4.22 14.50
CA ALA A 367 40.16 -4.50 13.63
C ALA A 367 40.30 -3.52 12.46
N LEU A 368 39.24 -2.74 12.19
CA LEU A 368 39.16 -1.77 11.10
C LEU A 368 39.20 -0.32 11.60
N MET A 369 39.36 -0.12 12.91
CA MET A 369 39.68 1.18 13.49
C MET A 369 41.09 1.59 13.11
N ARG A 370 41.25 2.79 12.52
CA ARG A 370 42.56 3.31 12.15
C ARG A 370 42.93 4.43 13.10
N TYR A 371 44.16 4.44 13.60
CA TYR A 371 44.66 5.51 14.46
C TYR A 371 45.65 6.36 13.67
N ASP A 372 45.42 7.67 13.65
CA ASP A 372 46.38 8.62 13.11
C ASP A 372 47.27 9.16 14.24
N PRO A 373 48.57 8.77 14.29
CA PRO A 373 49.47 9.20 15.36
C PRO A 373 49.84 10.69 15.28
N GLN A 374 49.65 11.37 14.15
CA GLN A 374 49.96 12.80 14.03
C GLN A 374 48.93 13.66 14.75
N ASN A 375 47.64 13.31 14.59
CA ASN A 375 46.53 14.06 15.13
C ASN A 375 45.93 13.44 16.40
N GLY A 376 46.35 12.23 16.77
CA GLY A 376 45.86 11.51 17.95
C GLY A 376 44.41 11.02 17.83
N MET A 377 43.86 11.02 16.61
CA MET A 377 42.45 10.75 16.33
C MET A 377 42.26 9.36 15.73
N PHE A 378 41.12 8.74 16.05
CA PHE A 378 40.70 7.52 15.37
C PHE A 378 39.87 7.85 14.12
N ASP A 379 40.02 7.03 13.09
CA ASP A 379 39.13 6.93 11.94
C ASP A 379 38.30 5.64 12.08
N THR A 380 36.98 5.82 12.28
CA THR A 380 36.00 4.76 12.50
C THR A 380 35.30 4.31 11.21
N SER A 381 35.64 4.87 10.05
CA SER A 381 34.87 4.71 8.81
C SER A 381 34.69 3.25 8.41
N TYR A 382 35.77 2.47 8.42
CA TYR A 382 35.70 1.05 8.06
C TYR A 382 35.10 0.19 9.16
N ALA A 383 35.33 0.53 10.43
CA ALA A 383 34.69 -0.14 11.57
C ALA A 383 33.17 0.01 11.52
N ALA A 384 32.69 1.23 11.25
CA ALA A 384 31.28 1.54 11.06
C ALA A 384 30.69 0.79 9.85
N ALA A 385 31.41 0.74 8.73
CA ALA A 385 30.96 -0.01 7.55
C ALA A 385 30.85 -1.53 7.83
N TRP A 386 31.82 -2.11 8.53
CA TRP A 386 31.77 -3.52 8.94
C TRP A 386 30.59 -3.80 9.87
N GLN A 387 30.35 -2.91 10.84
CA GLN A 387 29.25 -3.06 11.79
C GLN A 387 27.89 -2.91 11.10
N LEU A 388 27.75 -1.96 10.18
CA LEU A 388 26.55 -1.81 9.35
C LEU A 388 26.30 -3.07 8.52
N GLY A 389 27.32 -3.62 7.88
CA GLY A 389 27.22 -4.86 7.12
C GLY A 389 26.77 -6.04 7.99
N GLN A 390 27.30 -6.15 9.22
CA GLN A 390 26.87 -7.16 10.19
C GLN A 390 25.39 -6.98 10.58
N LEU A 391 24.95 -5.74 10.85
CA LEU A 391 23.57 -5.46 11.23
C LEU A 391 22.59 -5.73 10.07
N LEU A 392 22.94 -5.35 8.84
CA LEU A 392 22.13 -5.66 7.65
C LEU A 392 22.03 -7.17 7.42
N ALA A 393 23.14 -7.88 7.56
CA ALA A 393 23.18 -9.34 7.51
C ALA A 393 22.29 -10.00 8.58
N LEU A 394 22.27 -9.47 9.80
CA LEU A 394 21.44 -9.98 10.89
C LEU A 394 19.95 -9.63 10.72
N ALA A 395 19.64 -8.50 10.08
CA ALA A 395 18.26 -8.09 9.79
C ALA A 395 17.61 -8.98 8.71
N ASP A 396 18.40 -9.52 7.78
CA ASP A 396 17.93 -10.51 6.80
C ASP A 396 17.87 -11.91 7.45
N LYS A 397 16.65 -12.34 7.79
CA LYS A 397 16.36 -13.66 8.37
C LYS A 397 16.86 -14.82 7.51
N ASN A 398 16.76 -14.71 6.19
CA ASN A 398 17.16 -15.79 5.29
C ASN A 398 18.69 -15.94 5.25
N PHE A 399 19.40 -14.82 5.16
CA PHE A 399 20.86 -14.79 5.26
C PHE A 399 21.34 -15.35 6.60
N ALA A 400 20.80 -14.85 7.72
CA ALA A 400 21.21 -15.26 9.06
C ALA A 400 21.00 -16.76 9.31
N THR A 401 19.86 -17.31 8.90
CA THR A 401 19.55 -18.74 9.06
C THR A 401 20.49 -19.62 8.22
N THR A 402 20.78 -19.21 6.98
CA THR A 402 21.70 -19.93 6.10
C THR A 402 23.12 -19.93 6.64
N LEU A 403 23.60 -18.78 7.12
CA LEU A 403 24.92 -18.65 7.73
C LEU A 403 25.05 -19.49 9.01
N TYR A 404 24.01 -19.52 9.85
CA TYR A 404 23.98 -20.33 11.06
C TYR A 404 24.06 -21.83 10.74
N ASN A 405 23.23 -22.30 9.82
CA ASN A 405 23.24 -23.70 9.40
C ASN A 405 24.58 -24.11 8.78
N TRP A 406 25.18 -23.24 7.96
CA TRP A 406 26.51 -23.46 7.41
C TRP A 406 27.56 -23.58 8.52
N LYS A 407 27.56 -22.68 9.52
CA LYS A 407 28.49 -22.74 10.66
C LYS A 407 28.35 -24.04 11.45
N ILE A 408 27.12 -24.48 11.72
CA ILE A 408 26.86 -25.76 12.40
C ILE A 408 27.40 -26.92 11.56
N GLY A 409 27.13 -26.93 10.25
CA GLY A 409 27.62 -27.98 9.35
C GLY A 409 29.15 -28.08 9.37
N GLN A 410 29.86 -26.95 9.33
CA GLN A 410 31.32 -26.91 9.44
C GLN A 410 31.83 -27.40 10.80
N GLN A 411 31.15 -27.05 11.89
CA GLN A 411 31.51 -27.53 13.23
C GLN A 411 31.31 -29.05 13.35
N GLN A 412 30.20 -29.57 12.83
CA GLN A 412 29.92 -31.01 12.82
C GLN A 412 30.93 -31.78 11.99
N ALA A 413 31.29 -31.27 10.81
CA ALA A 413 32.34 -31.87 9.97
C ALA A 413 33.70 -31.89 10.70
N ALA A 414 34.10 -30.77 11.31
CA ALA A 414 35.36 -30.71 12.05
C ALA A 414 35.41 -31.64 13.27
N VAL A 415 34.28 -31.81 13.98
CA VAL A 415 34.17 -32.78 15.09
C VAL A 415 34.26 -34.21 14.56
N ALA A 416 33.57 -34.54 13.47
CA ALA A 416 33.63 -35.87 12.86
C ALA A 416 35.05 -36.21 12.36
N ASP A 417 35.76 -35.25 11.77
CA ASP A 417 37.16 -35.43 11.35
C ASP A 417 38.08 -35.67 12.55
N LEU A 418 37.89 -34.94 13.65
CA LEU A 418 38.65 -35.13 14.88
C LEU A 418 38.35 -36.49 15.53
N GLU A 419 37.09 -36.89 15.59
CA GLU A 419 36.67 -38.20 16.08
C GLU A 419 37.29 -39.33 15.24
N ALA A 420 37.30 -39.18 13.91
CA ALA A 420 37.93 -40.13 13.01
C ALA A 420 39.45 -40.22 13.23
N GLN A 421 40.13 -39.10 13.47
CA GLN A 421 41.56 -39.07 13.79
C GLN A 421 41.87 -39.77 15.12
N ILE A 422 41.10 -39.49 16.17
CA ILE A 422 41.27 -40.13 17.49
C ILE A 422 41.02 -41.64 17.39
N LEU A 423 40.00 -42.05 16.64
CA LEU A 423 39.71 -43.47 16.41
C LEU A 423 40.83 -44.15 15.62
N ALA A 424 41.37 -43.50 14.59
CA ALA A 424 42.50 -44.03 13.80
C ALA A 424 43.75 -44.22 14.67
N GLU A 425 44.05 -43.27 15.56
CA GLU A 425 45.18 -43.32 16.48
C GLU A 425 45.03 -44.46 17.52
N GLN A 426 43.82 -44.67 18.05
CA GLN A 426 43.55 -45.73 19.03
C GLN A 426 43.48 -47.14 18.41
N VAL A 427 43.05 -47.25 17.15
CA VAL A 427 42.92 -48.54 16.44
C VAL A 427 44.25 -48.94 15.75
N GLY A 428 45.24 -48.06 15.70
CA GLY A 428 46.58 -48.35 15.18
C GLY A 428 46.59 -48.61 13.67
N SER A 429 45.62 -48.08 12.93
CA SER A 429 45.57 -48.14 11.47
C SER A 429 44.92 -46.88 10.90
N ASP A 430 45.46 -46.45 9.77
CA ASP A 430 45.01 -45.26 9.05
C ASP A 430 43.62 -45.54 8.45
N LEU A 431 42.57 -45.15 9.18
CA LEU A 431 41.16 -45.41 8.83
C LEU A 431 40.79 -44.90 7.43
N ALA A 432 41.56 -43.94 6.90
CA ALA A 432 41.39 -43.35 5.58
C ALA A 432 41.60 -44.34 4.41
N THR A 433 42.20 -45.52 4.64
CA THR A 433 42.41 -46.55 3.61
C THR A 433 41.30 -47.62 3.56
N LEU A 434 40.36 -47.62 4.50
CA LEU A 434 39.34 -48.66 4.64
C LEU A 434 38.09 -48.36 3.80
N THR A 435 38.14 -48.71 2.52
CA THR A 435 36.99 -48.64 1.60
C THR A 435 36.15 -49.92 1.55
N ALA A 436 36.45 -50.94 2.37
CA ALA A 436 35.62 -52.14 2.49
C ALA A 436 35.61 -52.70 3.94
N PRO A 437 34.45 -53.16 4.46
CA PRO A 437 34.34 -53.72 5.79
C PRO A 437 34.87 -55.15 5.78
N ASP A 438 36.14 -55.33 6.10
CA ASP A 438 36.69 -56.67 6.33
C ASP A 438 36.28 -57.15 7.73
N ALA A 439 35.61 -58.29 7.82
CA ALA A 439 34.98 -58.80 9.05
C ALA A 439 36.00 -59.03 10.18
N SER A 440 37.28 -59.26 9.83
CA SER A 440 38.36 -59.42 10.81
C SER A 440 38.67 -58.13 11.58
N ILE A 441 38.47 -56.96 10.96
CA ILE A 441 38.73 -55.64 11.56
C ILE A 441 37.61 -55.28 12.52
N ALA A 442 36.35 -55.56 12.16
CA ALA A 442 35.22 -55.41 13.07
C ALA A 442 35.40 -56.27 14.33
N GLU A 443 35.91 -57.50 14.18
CA GLU A 443 36.21 -58.37 15.33
C GLU A 443 37.38 -57.83 16.18
N GLN A 444 38.40 -57.23 15.55
CA GLN A 444 39.49 -56.55 16.25
C GLN A 444 38.99 -55.33 17.04
N VAL A 445 38.23 -54.42 16.43
CA VAL A 445 37.64 -53.23 17.09
C VAL A 445 36.74 -53.64 18.25
N ILE A 446 35.92 -54.70 18.07
CA ILE A 446 35.10 -55.24 19.17
C ILE A 446 35.98 -55.74 20.32
N LYS A 447 37.09 -56.43 20.03
CA LYS A 447 37.99 -56.98 21.06
C LYS A 447 38.84 -55.92 21.76
N THR A 448 39.39 -54.95 21.04
CA THR A 448 40.36 -53.98 21.58
C THR A 448 39.70 -52.72 22.16
N VAL A 449 38.54 -52.30 21.65
CA VAL A 449 37.90 -51.05 22.06
C VAL A 449 36.60 -51.31 22.83
N VAL A 450 35.69 -52.06 22.22
CA VAL A 450 34.33 -52.23 22.77
C VAL A 450 34.32 -53.13 24.01
N LYS A 451 35.05 -54.24 24.00
CA LYS A 451 35.12 -55.17 25.13
C LYS A 451 35.71 -54.52 26.39
N PRO A 452 36.87 -53.83 26.34
CA PRO A 452 37.42 -53.17 27.53
C PRO A 452 36.54 -52.05 28.07
N LEU A 453 35.88 -51.28 27.20
CA LEU A 453 34.92 -50.24 27.60
C LEU A 453 33.70 -50.83 28.32
N LEU A 454 33.09 -51.88 27.76
CA LEU A 454 31.97 -52.59 28.40
C LEU A 454 32.39 -53.25 29.72
N THR A 455 33.59 -53.82 29.78
CA THR A 455 34.09 -54.46 31.01
C THR A 455 34.35 -53.43 32.11
N ASN A 456 34.85 -52.24 31.76
CA ASN A 456 35.02 -51.13 32.72
C ASN A 456 33.68 -50.50 33.16
N LEU A 457 32.69 -50.41 32.27
CA LEU A 457 31.35 -49.93 32.59
C LEU A 457 30.58 -50.92 33.49
N LEU A 458 30.63 -52.22 33.17
CA LEU A 458 29.95 -53.26 33.95
C LEU A 458 30.69 -53.59 35.25
N GLY A 459 32.03 -53.50 35.28
CA GLY A 459 32.83 -53.68 36.50
C GLY A 459 32.63 -52.57 37.54
N LYS A 460 32.26 -51.36 37.11
CA LYS A 460 31.85 -50.27 38.01
C LYS A 460 30.43 -50.44 38.57
N ALA A 461 29.57 -51.22 37.90
CA ALA A 461 28.20 -51.48 38.35
C ALA A 461 28.08 -52.68 39.33
N ALA A 462 29.15 -53.46 39.53
CA ALA A 462 29.15 -54.68 40.34
C ALA A 462 30.00 -54.61 41.62
N ARG A 463 30.36 -53.41 42.09
CA ARG A 463 30.83 -53.23 43.47
C ARG A 463 29.65 -52.69 44.31
N PRO A 464 29.26 -53.37 45.40
CA PRO A 464 28.19 -52.89 46.29
C PRO A 464 28.55 -51.56 46.96
#